data_AF-K8A8I5-F1
#
_entry.id   AF-K8A8I5-F1
#
_cell.length_a   1.000
_cell.length_b   1.000
_cell.length_c   1.000
_cell.angle_alpha   90.00
_cell.angle_beta   90.00
_cell.angle_gamma   90.00
#
_symmetry.space_group_name_H-M   'P 1'
#
loop_
_entity.id
_entity.type
_entity.pdbx_description
1 polymer ?
#
loop_
_entity_poly.entity_id
_entity_poly.type
_entity_poly.pdbx_seq_one_letter_code
_entity_poly.pdbx_strand_id
1 'polypeptide(L)' 'MIATLKKNQAAWLSYRDDYCGLVTTADQGTHAFSENMLSCIINMNSEREKALSAIQPAPAE' A
#
# COMPACT_ATOMS: atom_id res chain seq x y z
N MET A 1 4.09 -16.33 -12.84
CA MET A 1 3.92 -14.86 -12.80
C MET A 1 2.79 -14.40 -11.88
N ILE A 2 1.54 -14.79 -12.12
CA ILE A 2 0.37 -14.34 -11.30
C ILE A 2 0.48 -14.73 -9.82
N ALA A 3 0.91 -15.95 -9.49
CA ALA A 3 1.06 -16.38 -8.10
C ALA A 3 2.09 -15.54 -7.33
N THR A 4 3.22 -15.20 -7.97
CA THR A 4 4.25 -14.32 -7.42
C THR A 4 3.71 -12.91 -7.20
N LEU A 5 2.95 -12.37 -8.16
CA LEU A 5 2.31 -11.06 -8.03
C LEU A 5 1.30 -11.04 -6.88
N LYS A 6 0.48 -12.08 -6.72
CA LYS A 6 -0.46 -12.21 -5.60
C LYS A 6 0.26 -12.26 -4.25
N LYS A 7 1.33 -13.04 -4.13
CA LYS A 7 2.16 -13.11 -2.91
C LYS A 7 2.79 -11.76 -2.58
N ASN A 8 3.33 -11.07 -3.59
CA ASN A 8 3.90 -9.73 -3.42
C ASN A 8 2.83 -8.71 -3.00
N GLN A 9 1.62 -8.78 -3.59
CA GLN A 9 0.52 -7.90 -3.21
C GLN A 9 0.08 -8.12 -1.76
N ALA A 10 0.01 -9.38 -1.29
CA ALA A 10 -0.31 -9.67 0.11
C ALA A 10 0.75 -9.11 1.08
N ALA A 11 2.03 -9.28 0.76
CA ALA A 11 3.12 -8.70 1.55
C ALA A 11 3.07 -7.16 1.55
N TRP A 12 2.75 -6.56 0.41
CA TRP A 12 2.61 -5.12 0.28
C TRP A 12 1.44 -4.56 1.12
N LEU A 13 0.31 -5.27 1.19
CA LEU A 13 -0.81 -4.87 2.04
C LEU A 13 -0.43 -4.87 3.53
N SER A 14 0.26 -5.92 4.00
CA SER A 14 0.77 -5.96 5.38
C SER A 14 1.72 -4.78 5.65
N TYR A 15 2.67 -4.53 4.74
CA TYR A 15 3.59 -3.42 4.86
C TYR A 15 2.88 -2.06 4.91
N ARG A 16 1.87 -1.84 4.08
CA ARG A 16 1.08 -0.60 4.08
C ARG A 16 0.42 -0.39 5.44
N ASP A 17 -0.23 -1.42 5.97
CA ASP A 17 -0.98 -1.31 7.21
C ASP A 17 -0.04 -1.06 8.40
N ASP A 18 1.10 -1.77 8.46
CA ASP A 18 2.13 -1.57 9.47
C ASP A 18 2.76 -0.18 9.38
N TYR A 19 3.11 0.27 8.18
CA TYR A 19 3.70 1.59 7.93
C TYR A 19 2.73 2.71 8.30
N CYS A 20 1.47 2.62 7.85
CA CYS A 20 0.47 3.63 8.16
C CYS A 20 0.13 3.67 9.65
N GLY A 21 0.15 2.54 10.35
CA GLY A 21 0.07 2.50 11.81
C GLY A 21 1.25 3.18 12.49
N LEU A 22 2.48 2.93 12.02
CA LEU A 22 3.69 3.54 12.56
C LEU A 22 3.68 5.07 12.42
N VAL A 23 3.43 5.58 11.21
CA VAL A 23 3.50 7.03 10.94
C VAL A 23 2.39 7.83 11.62
N THR A 24 1.28 7.18 11.98
CA THR A 24 0.16 7.82 12.70
C THR A 24 0.17 7.56 14.19
N THR A 25 1.19 6.88 14.71
CA THR A 25 1.29 6.55 16.15
C THR A 25 1.26 7.80 17.02
N ALA A 26 1.88 8.89 16.57
CA ALA A 26 1.90 10.17 17.30
C ALA A 26 0.50 10.82 17.43
N ASP A 27 -0.42 10.50 16.53
CA ASP A 27 -1.77 11.08 16.52
C ASP A 27 -2.79 10.22 17.26
N GLN A 28 -2.42 9.02 17.75
CA GLN A 28 -3.34 8.11 18.42
C GLN A 28 -4.06 8.79 19.60
N GLY A 29 -5.38 8.61 19.67
CA GLY A 29 -6.23 9.24 20.69
C GLY A 29 -6.60 10.70 20.41
N THR A 30 -6.13 11.28 19.30
CA THR A 30 -6.53 12.61 18.83
C THR A 30 -7.57 12.54 17.72
N HIS A 31 -8.20 13.67 17.42
CA HIS A 31 -9.09 13.80 16.25
C HIS A 31 -8.36 13.52 14.93
N ALA A 32 -7.06 13.84 14.84
CA ALA A 32 -6.28 13.73 13.61
C ALA A 32 -5.93 12.28 13.22
N PHE A 33 -6.01 11.32 14.16
CA PHE A 33 -5.59 9.93 13.93
C PHE A 33 -6.25 9.32 12.69
N SER A 34 -7.58 9.35 12.63
CA SER A 34 -8.34 8.71 11.56
C SER A 34 -8.09 9.37 10.21
N GLU A 35 -7.95 10.70 10.18
CA GLU A 35 -7.67 11.46 8.97
C GLU A 35 -6.28 11.17 8.42
N ASN A 36 -5.26 11.16 9.29
CA ASN A 36 -3.88 10.88 8.90
C ASN A 36 -3.69 9.41 8.49
N MET A 37 -4.37 8.48 9.15
CA MET A 37 -4.37 7.06 8.79
C MET A 37 -4.97 6.85 7.40
N LEU A 38 -6.15 7.44 7.16
CA LEU A 38 -6.83 7.33 5.87
C LEU A 38 -5.98 7.96 4.75
N SER A 39 -5.41 9.15 4.99
CA SER A 39 -4.54 9.83 4.04
C SER A 39 -3.32 8.98 3.68
N CYS A 40 -2.67 8.35 4.67
CA CYS A 40 -1.56 7.43 4.44
C CYS A 40 -1.95 6.26 3.53
N ILE A 41 -3.07 5.59 3.84
CA ILE A 41 -3.55 4.44 3.07
C ILE A 41 -3.86 4.83 1.61
N ILE A 42 -4.51 5.98 1.39
CA ILE A 42 -4.83 6.49 0.06
C ILE A 42 -3.56 6.75 -0.76
N ASN A 43 -2.59 7.47 -0.18
CA ASN A 43 -1.34 7.79 -0.87
C ASN A 43 -0.56 6.53 -1.22
N MET A 44 -0.45 5.59 -0.29
CA MET A 44 0.20 4.30 -0.51
C MET A 44 -0.47 3.49 -1.62
N ASN A 45 -1.80 3.43 -1.64
CA ASN A 45 -2.55 2.74 -2.70
C ASN A 45 -2.30 3.40 -4.07
N SER A 46 -2.29 4.73 -4.14
CA SER A 46 -2.01 5.45 -5.39
C SER A 46 -0.63 5.12 -5.97
N GLU A 47 0.41 5.09 -5.13
CA GLU A 47 1.75 4.71 -5.57
C GLU A 47 1.81 3.24 -6.02
N ARG A 48 1.06 2.35 -5.35
CA ARG A 48 1.00 0.95 -5.74
C ARG A 48 0.28 0.73 -7.06
N GLU A 49 -0.79 1.46 -7.34
CA GLU A 49 -1.49 1.41 -8.62
C GLU A 49 -0.56 1.82 -9.78
N LYS A 50 0.25 2.86 -9.60
CA LYS A 50 1.28 3.26 -10.57
C LYS A 50 2.30 2.14 -10.79
N ALA A 51 2.80 1.54 -9.71
CA ALA A 51 3.75 0.44 -9.80
C ALA A 51 3.18 -0.80 -10.51
N LEU A 52 1.91 -1.14 -10.25
CA LEU A 52 1.24 -2.27 -10.90
C LEU A 52 0.97 -1.99 -12.39
N SER A 53 0.60 -0.77 -12.74
CA SER A 53 0.37 -0.34 -14.13
C SER A 53 1.65 -0.39 -14.98
N ALA A 54 2.82 -0.25 -14.35
CA ALA A 54 4.12 -0.35 -15.02
C ALA A 54 4.55 -1.80 -15.31
N ILE A 55 3.86 -2.80 -14.76
CA ILE A 55 4.17 -4.21 -15.02
C ILE A 55 3.57 -4.57 -16.40
N GLN A 56 4.40 -4.50 -17.44
CA GLN A 56 4.01 -5.01 -18.75
C GLN A 56 3.98 -6.54 -18.73
N PRO A 57 2.98 -7.18 -19.36
CA PRO A 57 3.03 -8.61 -19.63
C PRO A 57 4.25 -8.90 -20.51
N ALA A 58 4.92 -10.04 -20.28
CA ALA A 58 6.00 -10.50 -21.14
C ALA A 58 5.50 -10.56 -22.61
N PRO A 59 6.34 -10.21 -23.60
CA PRO A 59 6.01 -10.40 -25.00
C PRO A 59 5.56 -11.85 -25.23
N ALA A 60 4.49 -12.05 -26.01
CA ALA A 60 4.12 -13.38 -26.46
C ALA A 60 5.23 -13.91 -27.38
N GLU A 61 5.82 -15.06 -27.02
CA GLU A 61 6.74 -15.82 -27.87
C GLU A 61 6.01 -16.45 -29.07
#